data_AF-A0A7L5DU79-F1
#
_entry.id   AF-A0A7L5DU79-F1
#
_cell.length_a   1.000
_cell.length_b   1.000
_cell.length_c   1.000
_cell.angle_alpha   90.00
_cell.angle_beta   90.00
_cell.angle_gamma   90.00
#
_symmetry.space_group_name_H-M   'P 1'
#
loop_
_entity.id
_entity.type
_entity.pdbx_description
1 polymer ?
#
loop_
_entity_poly.entity_id
_entity_poly.type
_entity_poly.pdbx_seq_one_letter_code
_entity_poly.pdbx_strand_id
1 'polypeptide(L)' 'MAKKVVATLKTGKGKEYSKVITMVKSPKTGAYSFKEQIVHNDHVKDAINEAKA' A
#
# COMPACT_ATOMS: atom_id res chain seq x y z
N MET A 1 4.94 38.41 24.29
CA MET A 1 5.09 36.94 24.33
C MET A 1 4.37 36.36 23.12
N ALA A 2 5.12 35.96 22.08
CA ALA A 2 4.54 35.20 20.98
C ALA A 2 4.32 33.76 21.47
N LYS A 3 3.05 33.34 21.55
CA LYS A 3 2.69 31.98 21.93
C LYS A 3 3.15 31.08 20.78
N LYS A 4 4.33 30.46 20.92
CA LYS A 4 4.88 29.52 19.93
C LYS A 4 3.94 28.32 19.87
N VAL A 5 3.07 28.28 18.87
CA VAL A 5 2.29 27.09 18.56
C VAL A 5 3.27 26.08 17.98
N VAL A 6 3.74 25.15 18.81
CA VAL A 6 4.44 23.96 18.33
C VAL A 6 3.39 23.09 17.68
N ALA A 7 3.28 23.17 16.36
CA ALA A 7 2.54 22.20 15.58
C ALA A 7 3.17 20.84 15.84
N THR A 8 2.50 20.01 16.63
CA THR A 8 2.85 18.59 16.74
C THR A 8 2.62 17.98 15.36
N LEU A 9 3.66 17.94 14.52
CA LEU A 9 3.69 17.02 13.40
C LEU A 9 3.39 15.65 14.02
N LYS A 10 2.23 15.07 13.69
CA LYS A 10 1.95 13.69 14.04
C LYS A 10 3.03 12.85 13.35
N THR A 11 4.13 12.59 14.05
CA THR A 11 5.12 11.56 13.74
C THR A 11 4.53 10.16 13.91
N GLY A 12 3.20 10.04 13.78
CA GLY A 12 2.46 8.80 13.79
C GLY A 12 2.45 8.24 12.38
N LYS A 13 3.34 7.28 12.14
CA LYS A 13 3.03 6.07 11.37
C LYS A 13 2.49 6.23 9.93
N GLY A 14 2.69 7.38 9.29
CA GLY A 14 2.34 7.58 7.87
C GLY A 14 3.13 6.68 6.89
N LYS A 15 4.13 5.94 7.39
CA LYS A 15 4.98 5.02 6.61
C LYS A 15 4.59 3.54 6.75
N GLU A 16 3.45 3.24 7.35
CA GLU A 16 3.05 1.84 7.60
C GLU A 16 2.27 1.21 6.45
N TYR A 17 2.09 1.91 5.32
CA TYR A 17 1.39 1.37 4.16
C TYR A 17 2.33 1.24 2.97
N SER A 18 2.27 0.08 2.33
CA SER A 18 2.97 -0.26 1.11
C SER A 18 1.98 -0.43 -0.03
N LYS A 19 2.32 0.09 -1.21
CA LYS A 19 1.57 -0.19 -2.44
C LYS A 19 2.09 -1.50 -3.03
N VAL A 20 1.23 -2.52 -3.02
CA VAL A 20 1.50 -3.83 -3.63
C VAL A 20 0.95 -3.80 -5.05
N ILE A 21 1.82 -4.03 -6.03
CA ILE A 21 1.46 -4.08 -7.45
C ILE A 21 1.64 -5.52 -7.93
N THR A 22 0.55 -6.12 -8.41
CA THR A 22 0.53 -7.52 -8.86
C THR A 22 0.10 -7.59 -10.32
N MET A 23 0.68 -8.53 -11.07
CA MET A 23 0.32 -8.76 -12.47
C MET A 23 -0.76 -9.84 -12.55
N VAL A 24 -1.93 -9.47 -13.08
CA VAL A 24 -3.04 -10.39 -13.30
C VAL A 24 -3.17 -10.65 -14.79
N LYS A 25 -3.28 -11.91 -15.18
CA LYS A 25 -3.50 -12.30 -16.56
C LYS A 25 -5.00 -12.21 -16.89
N SER A 26 -5.35 -11.45 -17.91
CA SER A 26 -6.72 -11.37 -18.43
C SER A 26 -7.14 -12.72 -19.02
N PRO A 27 -8.23 -13.33 -18.56
CA PRO A 27 -8.70 -14.61 -19.09
C PRO A 27 -9.24 -14.49 -20.52
N LYS A 28 -9.67 -13.29 -20.92
CA LYS A 28 -10.27 -13.04 -22.24
C LYS A 28 -9.25 -12.80 -23.35
N THR A 29 -8.16 -12.12 -23.04
CA THR A 29 -7.18 -11.65 -24.04
C THR A 29 -5.77 -12.15 -23.81
N GLY A 30 -5.49 -12.81 -22.67
CA GLY A 30 -4.16 -13.28 -22.32
C GLY A 30 -3.17 -12.16 -21.96
N ALA A 31 -3.57 -10.90 -22.06
CA ALA A 31 -2.76 -9.74 -21.69
C ALA A 31 -2.58 -9.65 -20.18
N TYR A 32 -1.43 -9.12 -19.73
CA TYR A 32 -1.20 -8.83 -18.33
C TYR A 32 -1.66 -7.41 -18.00
N SER A 33 -2.38 -7.27 -16.90
CA SER A 33 -2.77 -5.99 -16.33
C SER A 33 -2.24 -5.88 -14.90
N PHE A 34 -1.94 -4.66 -14.47
CA PHE A 34 -1.49 -4.41 -13.11
C PHE A 34 -2.68 -4.14 -12.21
N LYS A 35 -2.75 -4.82 -11.07
CA LYS A 35 -3.68 -4.55 -9.98
C LYS A 35 -2.89 -3.94 -8.82
N GLU A 36 -3.28 -2.74 -8.40
CA GLU A 36 -2.66 -2.03 -7.28
C GLU A 36 -3.52 -2.16 -6.02
N GLN A 37 -2.89 -2.43 -4.89
CA GLN A 37 -3.55 -2.46 -3.58
C GLN A 37 -2.66 -1.79 -2.54
N ILE A 38 -3.24 -0.97 -1.68
CA ILE A 38 -2.54 -0.34 -0.55
C ILE A 38 -2.79 -1.22 0.68
N VAL A 39 -1.71 -1.72 1.27
CA VAL A 39 -1.77 -2.68 2.38
C VAL A 39 -0.83 -2.23 3.49
N HIS A 40 -1.18 -2.53 4.74
CA HIS A 40 -0.28 -2.30 5.86
C HIS A 40 0.99 -3.14 5.70
N ASN A 41 2.16 -2.63 6.13
CA ASN A 41 3.46 -3.28 5.93
C ASN A 41 3.50 -4.72 6.47
N ASP A 42 2.80 -4.98 7.56
CA ASP A 42 2.74 -6.31 8.19
C ASP A 42 2.01 -7.35 7.31
N HIS A 43 1.05 -6.91 6.48
CA HIS A 43 0.19 -7.75 5.65
C HIS A 43 0.62 -7.81 4.18
N VAL A 44 1.76 -7.23 3.82
CA VAL A 44 2.26 -7.23 2.43
C VAL A 44 2.49 -8.65 1.91
N LYS A 45 3.00 -9.56 2.77
CA LYS A 45 3.23 -10.96 2.38
C LYS A 45 1.92 -11.69 2.09
N ASP A 46 0.91 -11.45 2.89
CA ASP A 46 -0.41 -12.06 2.73
C ASP A 46 -1.07 -11.57 1.43
N ALA A 47 -0.99 -10.27 1.15
CA ALA A 47 -1.50 -9.67 -0.08
C ALA A 47 -0.83 -10.22 -1.35
N ILE A 48 0.47 -10.55 -1.28
CA ILE A 48 1.19 -11.18 -2.40
C ILE A 48 0.78 -12.65 -2.56
N ASN A 49 0.53 -13.37 -1.46
CA ASN A 49 0.10 -14.77 -1.49
C ASN A 49 -1.32 -14.91 -2.04
N GLU A 50 -2.25 -14.04 -1.65
CA GLU A 50 -3.61 -14.00 -2.20
C GLU A 50 -3.61 -13.73 -3.70
N ALA A 51 -2.71 -12.87 -4.19
CA ALA A 51 -2.59 -12.58 -5.62
C ALA A 51 -1.92 -13.69 -6.45
N LYS A 52 -1.31 -14.69 -5.80
CA LYS A 52 -0.71 -15.87 -6.45
C LYS A 52 -1.67 -17.06 -6.54
N ALA A 53 -2.71 -17.10 -5.70
CA ALA A 53 -3.72 -18.14 -5.67
C ALA A 53 -4.77 -17.93 -6.77
#